data_AF-A0A5N5NPN5-F1
#
_entry.id   AF-A0A5N5NPN5-F1
#
_cell.length_a   1.000
_cell.length_b   1.000
_cell.length_c   1.000
_cell.angle_alpha   90.00
_cell.angle_beta   90.00
_cell.angle_gamma   90.00
#
_symmetry.space_group_name_H-M   'P 1'
#
loop_
_entity.id
_entity.type
_entity.pdbx_description
1 polymer ?
#
loop_
_entity_poly.entity_id
_entity_poly.type
_entity_poly.pdbx_seq_one_letter_code
_entity_poly.pdbx_strand_id
1 'polypeptide(L)'
;MFCAGPGAPHIFNVVVEITKGSKVKYELDKKTGLIKVDRILYSSVVYPHNYGFIPRTLCEDNDPLDVLVLMQEPVLPGCFLRARAIGLMPMIDQGEKDDKIIAVCADDPEYKHYTDIKELAPHRLSEIRRFFEDYKKNENKEVAVNDFLPSNTAVEAIQYSMDLYAEYILHTLRR
;
A
#
# COMPACT_ATOMS: atom_id res chain seq x y z
N MET A 1 -0.19 4.96 19.47
CA MET A 1 -0.60 4.32 18.21
C MET A 1 -0.64 5.39 17.12
N PHE A 2 0.17 5.24 16.07
CA PHE A 2 0.37 6.23 15.00
C PHE A 2 -0.96 6.67 14.38
N CYS A 3 -1.10 7.95 14.03
CA CYS A 3 -2.28 8.47 13.34
C CYS A 3 -2.06 8.44 11.82
N ALA A 4 -3.14 8.44 11.03
CA ALA A 4 -3.07 8.58 9.57
C ALA A 4 -2.36 9.87 9.13
N GLY A 5 -2.26 10.89 10.00
CA GLY A 5 -1.55 12.14 9.76
C GLY A 5 -2.51 13.33 9.59
N PRO A 6 -2.07 14.57 9.87
CA PRO A 6 -2.95 15.74 9.86
C PRO A 6 -3.41 16.18 8.46
N GLY A 7 -2.78 15.68 7.39
CA GLY A 7 -3.15 15.96 6.00
C GLY A 7 -4.00 14.86 5.35
N ALA A 8 -4.39 13.83 6.10
CA ALA A 8 -5.19 12.73 5.57
C ALA A 8 -6.59 13.26 5.16
N PRO A 9 -7.21 12.72 4.09
CA PRO A 9 -6.77 11.58 3.28
C PRO A 9 -5.75 11.91 2.16
N HIS A 10 -5.41 13.18 1.92
CA HIS A 10 -4.55 13.57 0.79
C HIS A 10 -3.06 13.31 1.03
N ILE A 11 -2.57 13.61 2.24
CA ILE A 11 -1.20 13.34 2.69
C ILE A 11 -1.25 12.58 4.01
N PHE A 12 -0.72 11.37 4.03
CA PHE A 12 -0.86 10.45 5.14
C PHE A 12 0.48 9.81 5.51
N ASN A 13 0.55 9.27 6.72
CA ASN A 13 1.67 8.44 7.14
C ASN A 13 1.54 7.05 6.50
N VAL A 14 2.67 6.46 6.11
CA VAL A 14 2.77 5.07 5.66
C VAL A 14 3.82 4.38 6.52
N VAL A 15 3.47 3.25 7.12
CA VAL A 15 4.43 2.38 7.81
C VAL A 15 4.93 1.37 6.78
N VAL A 16 6.23 1.39 6.50
CA VAL A 16 6.86 0.52 5.50
C VAL A 16 7.04 -0.86 6.08
N GLU A 17 6.61 -1.89 5.36
CA GLU A 17 6.81 -3.29 5.70
C GLU A 17 7.90 -3.91 4.83
N ILE A 18 7.91 -3.58 3.53
CA ILE A 18 8.78 -4.23 2.55
C ILE A 18 9.57 -3.16 1.80
N THR A 19 10.89 -3.27 1.89
CA THR A 19 11.82 -2.40 1.18
C THR A 19 11.80 -2.67 -0.32
N LYS A 20 11.93 -1.62 -1.13
CA LYS A 20 12.19 -1.71 -2.58
C LYS A 20 13.33 -2.70 -2.85
N GLY A 21 13.11 -3.65 -3.77
CA GLY A 21 14.08 -4.68 -4.14
C GLY A 21 14.09 -5.91 -3.21
N SER A 22 13.23 -5.98 -2.20
CA SER A 22 13.13 -7.16 -1.34
C SER A 22 12.40 -8.33 -2.03
N LYS A 23 12.94 -9.53 -1.82
CA LYS A 23 12.26 -10.83 -2.10
C LYS A 23 11.54 -11.39 -0.86
N VAL A 24 11.80 -10.82 0.31
CA VAL A 24 11.14 -11.21 1.57
C VAL A 24 9.83 -10.43 1.67
N LYS A 25 8.70 -11.13 1.77
CA LYS A 25 7.43 -10.53 2.13
C LYS A 25 7.35 -10.46 3.65
N TYR A 26 7.61 -9.27 4.16
CA TYR A 26 7.30 -8.92 5.53
C TYR A 26 5.83 -8.50 5.67
N GLU A 27 5.32 -8.55 6.89
CA GLU A 27 4.01 -8.01 7.25
C GLU A 27 4.01 -7.61 8.73
N LEU A 28 3.09 -6.72 9.09
CA LEU A 28 2.77 -6.41 10.47
C LEU A 28 2.05 -7.58 11.13
N ASP A 29 2.59 -8.08 12.23
CA ASP A 29 1.80 -8.88 13.16
C ASP A 29 0.82 -7.99 13.91
N LYS A 30 -0.45 -7.98 13.48
CA LYS A 30 -1.54 -7.17 14.06
C LYS A 30 -1.66 -7.31 15.58
N LYS A 31 -1.28 -8.46 16.16
CA LYS A 31 -1.39 -8.71 17.59
C LYS A 31 -0.28 -8.05 18.40
N THR A 32 0.96 -8.08 17.91
CA THR A 32 2.13 -7.59 18.65
C THR A 32 2.61 -6.22 18.18
N GLY A 33 2.24 -5.80 16.96
CA GLY A 33 2.75 -4.60 16.30
C GLY A 33 4.18 -4.75 15.77
N LEU A 34 4.74 -5.96 15.77
CA LEU A 34 6.08 -6.24 15.26
C LEU A 34 6.05 -6.61 13.78
N ILE A 35 7.16 -6.38 13.08
CA ILE A 35 7.35 -6.90 11.72
C ILE A 35 7.73 -8.38 11.79
N LYS A 36 7.00 -9.22 11.05
CA LYS A 36 7.29 -10.64 10.88
C LYS A 36 7.53 -10.96 9.41
N VAL A 37 8.21 -12.08 9.16
CA VAL A 37 8.29 -12.67 7.82
C VAL A 37 7.01 -13.46 7.58
N ASP A 38 6.24 -13.09 6.57
CA ASP A 38 5.12 -13.91 6.07
C ASP A 38 5.67 -15.08 5.26
N ARG A 39 6.44 -14.74 4.21
CA ARG A 39 7.07 -15.72 3.31
C ARG A 39 8.21 -15.12 2.51
N ILE A 40 8.96 -15.99 1.85
CA ILE A 40 9.84 -15.62 0.74
C ILE A 40 9.04 -15.76 -0.55
N LEU A 41 9.14 -14.79 -1.48
CA LEU A 41 8.41 -14.88 -2.76
C LEU A 41 8.86 -16.12 -3.56
N TYR A 42 7.88 -16.83 -4.14
CA TYR A 42 8.06 -18.13 -4.78
C TYR A 42 8.65 -18.01 -6.20
N SER A 43 8.61 -16.80 -6.76
CA SER A 43 9.18 -16.45 -8.06
C SER A 43 10.48 -15.65 -7.87
N SER A 44 11.32 -15.58 -8.90
CA SER A 44 12.51 -14.71 -8.89
C SER A 44 12.14 -13.24 -9.18
N VAL A 45 11.26 -12.69 -8.34
CA VAL A 45 10.78 -11.30 -8.42
C VAL A 45 11.08 -10.58 -7.11
N VAL A 46 11.09 -9.26 -7.15
CA VAL A 46 11.29 -8.37 -6.00
C VAL A 46 10.29 -7.23 -6.04
N TYR A 47 9.93 -6.68 -4.88
CA TYR A 47 9.03 -5.53 -4.82
C TYR A 47 9.63 -4.32 -5.57
N PRO A 48 8.92 -3.72 -6.54
CA PRO A 48 9.48 -2.65 -7.39
C PRO A 48 9.69 -1.32 -6.64
N HIS A 49 8.95 -1.13 -5.54
CA HIS A 49 8.97 0.07 -4.71
C HIS A 49 8.78 -0.29 -3.23
N ASN A 50 8.97 0.68 -2.34
CA ASN A 50 8.68 0.49 -0.92
C ASN A 50 7.19 0.22 -0.75
N TYR A 51 6.84 -0.70 0.14
CA TYR A 51 5.48 -1.17 0.34
C TYR A 51 5.15 -1.24 1.82
N GLY A 52 3.91 -0.93 2.17
CA GLY A 52 3.40 -1.10 3.52
C GLY A 52 1.96 -0.61 3.60
N PHE A 53 1.57 -0.05 4.74
CA PHE A 53 0.17 0.25 5.02
C PHE A 53 -0.05 1.62 5.65
N ILE A 54 -1.30 2.11 5.59
CA ILE A 54 -1.72 3.34 6.27
C ILE A 54 -2.16 2.99 7.71
N PRO A 55 -1.60 3.61 8.76
CA PRO A 55 -2.05 3.36 10.11
C PRO A 55 -3.45 3.96 10.34
N ARG A 56 -4.28 3.26 11.13
CA ARG A 56 -5.68 3.63 11.42
C ARG A 56 -6.60 3.66 10.19
N THR A 57 -6.39 2.70 9.30
CA THR A 57 -7.33 2.35 8.24
C THR A 57 -7.73 0.89 8.40
N LEU A 58 -8.85 0.51 7.79
CA LEU A 58 -9.35 -0.86 7.78
C LEU A 58 -10.04 -1.12 6.44
N CYS A 59 -9.80 -2.30 5.87
CA CYS A 59 -10.43 -2.82 4.67
C CYS A 59 -11.36 -3.99 5.01
N GLU A 60 -12.13 -4.46 4.02
CA GLU A 60 -13.13 -5.53 4.19
C GLU A 60 -12.51 -6.88 4.62
N ASP A 61 -11.22 -7.09 4.32
CA ASP A 61 -10.41 -8.24 4.71
C ASP A 61 -9.87 -8.16 6.16
N ASN A 62 -10.17 -7.09 6.89
CA ASN A 62 -9.65 -6.77 8.23
C ASN A 62 -8.15 -6.47 8.27
N ASP A 63 -7.56 -6.05 7.15
CA ASP A 63 -6.22 -5.48 7.09
C ASP A 63 -6.27 -3.96 6.89
N PRO A 64 -5.20 -3.23 7.28
CA PRO A 64 -5.11 -1.82 6.95
C PRO A 64 -4.87 -1.64 5.44
N LEU A 65 -5.27 -0.48 4.91
CA LEU A 65 -5.15 -0.18 3.48
C LEU A 65 -3.67 -0.16 3.03
N ASP A 66 -3.38 -0.94 2.00
CA ASP A 66 -2.06 -1.12 1.41
C ASP A 66 -1.61 0.07 0.55
N VAL A 67 -0.30 0.33 0.55
CA VAL A 67 0.33 1.43 -0.19
C VAL A 67 1.66 1.01 -0.81
N LEU A 68 1.82 1.31 -2.09
CA LEU A 68 3.09 1.28 -2.81
C LEU A 68 3.65 2.71 -2.94
N VAL A 69 4.83 2.97 -2.39
CA VAL A 69 5.43 4.31 -2.29
C VAL A 69 6.62 4.45 -3.24
N LEU A 70 6.45 5.31 -4.25
CA LEU A 70 7.50 5.71 -5.18
C LEU A 70 8.37 6.80 -4.55
N MET A 71 9.68 6.57 -4.55
CA MET A 71 10.72 7.48 -4.07
C MET A 71 12.09 7.02 -4.58
N GLN A 72 13.12 7.84 -4.37
CA GLN A 72 14.50 7.56 -4.78
C GLN A 72 15.10 6.38 -3.97
N GLU A 73 14.98 6.44 -2.65
CA GLU A 73 15.73 5.56 -1.74
C GLU A 73 14.88 4.42 -1.13
N PRO A 74 15.49 3.26 -0.85
CA PRO A 74 14.86 2.20 -0.07
C PRO A 74 14.61 2.64 1.38
N VAL A 75 13.49 2.22 1.95
CA VAL A 75 13.13 2.46 3.36
C VAL A 75 13.05 1.14 4.12
N LEU A 76 13.55 1.14 5.36
CA LEU A 76 13.61 -0.05 6.20
C LEU A 76 12.23 -0.45 6.77
N PRO A 77 11.96 -1.75 6.95
CA PRO A 77 10.73 -2.21 7.60
C PRO A 77 10.55 -1.63 9.00
N GLY A 78 9.32 -1.25 9.33
CA GLY A 78 8.94 -0.63 10.61
C GLY A 78 9.18 0.88 10.68
N CYS A 79 9.91 1.48 9.73
CA CYS A 79 9.98 2.93 9.60
C CYS A 79 8.67 3.48 9.00
N PHE A 80 8.35 4.74 9.31
CA PHE A 80 7.23 5.44 8.67
C PHE A 80 7.71 6.69 7.92
N LEU A 81 6.93 7.09 6.93
CA LEU A 81 7.15 8.27 6.10
C LEU A 81 5.82 8.95 5.76
N ARG A 82 5.87 10.19 5.24
CA ARG A 82 4.68 10.89 4.72
C ARG A 82 4.55 10.61 3.22
N ALA A 83 3.36 10.30 2.76
CA ALA A 83 3.06 10.01 1.37
C ALA A 83 1.84 10.79 0.87
N ARG A 84 1.80 11.07 -0.44
CA ARG A 84 0.63 11.58 -1.15
C ARG A 84 0.11 10.51 -2.10
N ALA A 85 -1.18 10.23 -2.05
CA ALA A 85 -1.83 9.35 -3.03
C ALA A 85 -1.86 10.02 -4.41
N ILE A 86 -1.45 9.29 -5.44
CA ILE A 86 -1.47 9.73 -6.83
C ILE A 86 -2.33 8.83 -7.72
N GLY A 87 -2.72 7.64 -7.25
CA GLY A 87 -3.63 6.76 -7.96
C GLY A 87 -4.02 5.54 -7.13
N LEU A 88 -4.98 4.78 -7.64
CA LEU A 88 -5.46 3.53 -7.05
C LEU A 88 -5.20 2.41 -8.07
N MET A 89 -4.74 1.27 -7.58
CA MET A 89 -4.57 0.05 -8.36
C MET A 89 -5.62 -0.96 -7.89
N PRO A 90 -6.77 -1.08 -8.59
CA PRO A 90 -7.76 -2.08 -8.25
C PRO A 90 -7.23 -3.48 -8.60
N MET A 91 -7.35 -4.39 -7.64
CA MET A 91 -6.79 -5.73 -7.76
C MET A 91 -7.74 -6.75 -7.14
N ILE A 92 -7.81 -7.93 -7.75
CA ILE A 92 -8.56 -9.08 -7.27
C ILE A 92 -7.57 -10.20 -6.99
N ASP A 93 -7.48 -10.66 -5.74
CA ASP A 93 -6.62 -11.76 -5.30
C ASP A 93 -7.50 -12.95 -4.90
N GLN A 94 -7.46 -14.03 -5.68
CA GLN A 94 -8.29 -15.23 -5.45
C GLN A 94 -9.80 -14.94 -5.33
N GLY A 95 -10.29 -13.92 -6.02
CA GLY A 95 -11.71 -13.52 -6.03
C GLY A 95 -12.07 -12.44 -5.00
N GLU A 96 -11.16 -12.12 -4.08
CA GLU A 96 -11.35 -11.07 -3.07
C GLU A 96 -10.76 -9.74 -3.56
N LYS A 97 -11.40 -8.63 -3.17
CA LYS A 97 -10.96 -7.28 -3.50
C LYS A 97 -9.72 -6.91 -2.66
N ASP A 98 -8.64 -6.52 -3.32
CA ASP A 98 -7.34 -6.20 -2.69
C ASP A 98 -6.74 -4.92 -3.30
N ASP A 99 -7.53 -3.84 -3.29
CA ASP A 99 -7.14 -2.55 -3.88
C ASP A 99 -5.92 -1.93 -3.16
N LYS A 100 -5.00 -1.36 -3.93
CA LYS A 100 -3.76 -0.76 -3.39
C LYS A 100 -3.58 0.68 -3.79
N ILE A 101 -3.14 1.52 -2.86
CA ILE A 101 -2.82 2.91 -3.14
C ILE A 101 -1.44 3.00 -3.80
N ILE A 102 -1.35 3.79 -4.88
CA ILE A 102 -0.09 4.21 -5.47
C ILE A 102 0.20 5.63 -4.98
N ALA A 103 1.34 5.81 -4.32
CA ALA A 103 1.70 7.05 -3.67
C ALA A 103 3.15 7.46 -3.96
N VAL A 104 3.46 8.73 -3.67
CA VAL A 104 4.83 9.27 -3.66
C VAL A 104 5.20 9.75 -2.27
N CYS A 105 6.47 9.66 -1.89
CA CYS A 105 6.96 10.26 -0.66
C CYS A 105 6.83 11.79 -0.71
N ALA A 106 6.13 12.38 0.26
CA ALA A 106 5.86 13.82 0.31
C ALA A 106 7.10 14.66 0.68
N ASP A 107 8.16 14.00 1.14
CA ASP A 107 9.41 14.61 1.61
C ASP A 107 10.59 14.32 0.66
N ASP A 108 10.40 13.53 -0.39
CA ASP A 108 11.41 13.28 -1.42
C ASP A 108 11.39 14.40 -2.48
N PRO A 109 12.47 15.18 -2.68
CA PRO A 109 12.48 16.31 -3.60
C PRO A 109 12.20 15.95 -5.06
N GLU A 110 12.52 14.73 -5.49
CA GLU A 110 12.26 14.26 -6.85
C GLU A 110 10.78 13.93 -7.06
N TYR A 111 10.15 13.31 -6.05
CA TYR A 111 8.81 12.73 -6.19
C TYR A 111 7.69 13.55 -5.58
N LYS A 112 7.97 14.45 -4.63
CA LYS A 112 6.95 15.21 -3.90
C LYS A 112 6.08 16.13 -4.76
N HIS A 113 6.44 16.32 -6.03
CA HIS A 113 5.71 17.16 -6.97
C HIS A 113 4.68 16.40 -7.81
N TYR A 114 4.72 15.06 -7.82
CA TYR A 114 3.69 14.26 -8.47
C TYR A 114 2.36 14.36 -7.72
N THR A 115 1.29 14.42 -8.51
CA THR A 115 -0.10 14.59 -8.06
C THR A 115 -1.07 13.62 -8.73
N ASP A 116 -0.72 13.03 -9.87
CA ASP A 116 -1.54 12.01 -10.53
C ASP A 116 -0.68 10.92 -11.18
N ILE A 117 -1.17 9.69 -11.17
CA ILE A 117 -0.49 8.51 -11.69
C ILE A 117 -0.14 8.62 -13.18
N LYS A 118 -0.87 9.45 -13.94
CA LYS A 118 -0.62 9.71 -15.36
C LYS A 118 0.65 10.50 -15.63
N GLU A 119 1.22 11.16 -14.62
CA GLU A 119 2.47 11.92 -14.74
C GLU A 119 3.70 10.99 -14.74
N LEU A 120 3.53 9.73 -14.33
CA LEU A 120 4.61 8.74 -14.35
C LEU A 120 4.87 8.25 -15.77
N ALA A 121 6.12 7.87 -16.04
CA ALA A 121 6.46 7.18 -17.27
C ALA A 121 5.59 5.91 -17.44
N PRO A 122 4.94 5.67 -18.59
CA PRO A 122 4.01 4.55 -18.77
C PRO A 122 4.60 3.18 -18.43
N HIS A 123 5.90 2.99 -18.70
CA HIS A 123 6.61 1.76 -18.36
C HIS A 123 6.58 1.46 -16.86
N ARG A 124 6.58 2.47 -16.00
CA ARG A 124 6.51 2.29 -14.54
C ARG A 124 5.20 1.65 -14.10
N LEU A 125 4.08 2.08 -14.69
CA LEU A 125 2.77 1.48 -14.42
C LEU A 125 2.71 0.05 -14.94
N SER A 126 3.33 -0.21 -16.09
CA SER A 126 3.43 -1.56 -16.65
C SER A 126 4.25 -2.50 -15.78
N GLU A 127 5.37 -2.05 -15.21
CA GLU A 127 6.20 -2.83 -14.28
C GLU A 127 5.44 -3.16 -13.00
N ILE A 128 4.79 -2.16 -12.37
CA ILE A 128 3.99 -2.34 -11.15
C ILE A 128 2.87 -3.35 -11.40
N ARG A 129 2.09 -3.18 -12.47
CA ARG A 129 1.02 -4.12 -12.85
C ARG A 129 1.55 -5.54 -12.98
N ARG A 130 2.63 -5.71 -13.77
CA ARG A 130 3.21 -7.03 -14.04
C ARG A 130 3.73 -7.71 -12.77
N PHE A 131 4.31 -6.95 -11.84
CA PHE A 131 4.74 -7.48 -10.55
C PHE A 131 3.58 -8.12 -9.78
N PHE A 132 2.46 -7.42 -9.61
CA PHE A 132 1.30 -7.95 -8.87
C PHE A 132 0.59 -9.10 -9.60
N GLU A 133 0.60 -9.12 -10.94
CA GLU A 133 0.11 -10.28 -11.71
C GLU A 133 1.01 -11.53 -11.53
N ASP A 134 2.32 -11.35 -11.32
CA ASP A 134 3.30 -12.45 -11.38
C ASP A 134 3.75 -12.98 -10.01
N TYR A 135 3.77 -12.15 -8.96
CA TYR A 135 4.44 -12.47 -7.69
C TYR A 135 3.88 -13.68 -6.94
N LYS A 136 2.61 -14.03 -7.17
CA LYS A 136 1.92 -15.18 -6.58
C LYS A 136 1.72 -16.36 -7.55
N LYS A 137 2.18 -16.28 -8.81
CA LYS A 137 1.97 -17.35 -9.81
C LYS A 137 2.52 -18.70 -9.38
N ASN A 138 3.74 -18.73 -8.83
CA ASN A 138 4.35 -19.97 -8.33
C ASN A 138 3.75 -20.46 -6.99
N GLU A 139 2.82 -19.71 -6.40
CA GLU A 139 1.96 -20.19 -5.29
C GLU A 139 0.67 -20.85 -5.82
N ASN A 140 0.49 -20.95 -7.14
CA ASN A 140 -0.75 -21.37 -7.82
C ASN A 140 -1.97 -20.52 -7.44
N LYS A 141 -1.74 -19.22 -7.21
CA LYS A 141 -2.79 -18.24 -6.93
C LYS A 141 -2.94 -17.30 -8.11
N GLU A 142 -4.18 -16.98 -8.43
CA GLU A 142 -4.53 -16.04 -9.49
C GLU A 142 -4.71 -14.64 -8.90
N VAL A 143 -4.10 -13.66 -9.57
CA VAL A 143 -4.22 -12.24 -9.26
C VAL A 143 -4.56 -11.51 -10.55
N ALA A 144 -5.67 -10.77 -10.53
CA ALA A 144 -6.06 -9.89 -11.64
C ALA A 144 -5.86 -8.44 -11.22
N VAL A 145 -5.10 -7.68 -12.02
CA VAL A 145 -4.91 -6.23 -11.83
C VAL A 145 -5.72 -5.51 -12.89
N ASN A 146 -6.64 -4.64 -12.47
CA ASN A 146 -7.48 -3.84 -13.37
C ASN A 146 -6.78 -2.52 -13.74
N ASP A 147 -7.45 -1.68 -14.52
CA ASP A 147 -6.91 -0.38 -14.89
C ASP A 147 -6.75 0.56 -13.69
N PHE A 148 -5.60 1.23 -13.63
CA PHE A 148 -5.30 2.21 -12.62
C PHE A 148 -6.30 3.36 -12.66
N LEU A 149 -6.77 3.77 -11.48
CA LEU A 149 -7.73 4.85 -11.30
C LEU A 149 -7.00 6.12 -10.80
N PRO A 150 -7.54 7.32 -11.08
CA PRO A 150 -6.90 8.59 -10.76
C PRO A 150 -6.79 8.85 -9.25
N SER A 151 -6.02 9.88 -8.88
CA SER A 151 -5.75 10.26 -7.49
C SER A 151 -7.01 10.47 -6.64
N ASN A 152 -8.07 11.06 -7.20
CA ASN A 152 -9.32 11.28 -6.46
C ASN A 152 -9.95 9.98 -5.96
N THR A 153 -9.97 8.92 -6.78
CA THR A 153 -10.51 7.61 -6.36
C THR A 153 -9.65 6.98 -5.27
N ALA A 154 -8.34 7.20 -5.29
CA ALA A 154 -7.44 6.76 -4.22
C ALA A 154 -7.75 7.48 -2.90
N VAL A 155 -7.98 8.80 -2.96
CA VAL A 155 -8.35 9.61 -1.79
C VAL A 155 -9.69 9.16 -1.20
N GLU A 156 -10.68 8.85 -2.03
CA GLU A 156 -11.96 8.30 -1.61
C GLU A 156 -11.80 6.94 -0.90
N ALA A 157 -10.96 6.05 -1.44
CA ALA A 157 -10.67 4.75 -0.82
C ALA A 157 -9.99 4.90 0.54
N ILE A 158 -9.04 5.85 0.67
CA ILE A 158 -8.38 6.15 1.94
C ILE A 158 -9.40 6.66 2.96
N GLN A 159 -10.24 7.64 2.59
CA GLN A 159 -11.26 8.17 3.48
C GLN A 159 -12.21 7.07 3.96
N TYR A 160 -12.70 6.24 3.04
CA TYR A 160 -13.58 5.11 3.38
C TYR A 160 -12.92 4.15 4.38
N SER A 161 -11.65 3.80 4.17
CA SER A 161 -10.91 2.92 5.08
C SER A 161 -10.67 3.53 6.46
N MET A 162 -10.52 4.86 6.55
CA MET A 162 -10.42 5.59 7.82
C MET A 162 -11.75 5.55 8.58
N ASP A 163 -12.86 5.70 7.87
CA ASP A 163 -14.21 5.66 8.44
C ASP A 163 -14.53 4.26 9.01
N LEU A 164 -14.22 3.19 8.25
CA LEU A 164 -14.35 1.81 8.71
C LEU A 164 -13.53 1.53 9.97
N TYR A 165 -12.29 2.00 10.02
CA TYR A 165 -11.45 1.84 11.22
C TYR A 165 -12.06 2.57 12.43
N ALA A 166 -12.57 3.78 12.24
CA ALA A 166 -13.21 4.55 13.31
C ALA A 166 -14.46 3.83 13.86
N GLU A 167 -15.30 3.28 12.98
CA GLU A 167 -16.46 2.48 13.36
C GLU A 167 -16.06 1.23 14.16
N TYR A 168 -15.08 0.47 13.67
CA TYR A 168 -14.54 -0.70 14.35
C TYR A 168 -14.06 -0.36 15.77
N ILE A 169 -13.26 0.68 15.92
CA ILE A 169 -12.71 1.10 17.22
C ILE A 169 -13.83 1.49 18.20
N LEU A 170 -14.84 2.25 17.74
CA LEU A 170 -15.98 2.64 18.57
C LEU A 170 -16.76 1.41 19.08
N HIS A 171 -16.91 0.37 18.26
CA HIS A 171 -17.56 -0.87 18.69
C HIS A 171 -16.73 -1.65 19.71
N THR A 172 -15.41 -1.73 19.55
CA THR A 172 -14.53 -2.39 20.54
C THR A 172 -14.46 -1.64 21.86
N LEU A 173 -14.53 -0.30 21.88
CA LEU A 173 -14.49 0.48 23.12
C LEU A 173 -15.81 0.49 23.91
N ARG A 174 -16.92 0.11 23.27
CA ARG A 174 -18.25 -0.01 23.90
C ARG A 174 -18.51 -1.37 24.54
N ARG A 175 -17.60 -2.34 24.36
CA ARG A 175 -17.65 -3.67 24.98
C ARG A 175 -16.65 -3.75 26.12
#